data_AF-A0AAV6VBG5-F1
#
_entry.id   AF-A0AAV6VBG5-F1
#
_cell.length_a   1.000
_cell.length_b   1.000
_cell.length_c   1.000
_cell.angle_alpha   90.00
_cell.angle_beta   90.00
_cell.angle_gamma   90.00
#
_symmetry.space_group_name_H-M   'P 1'
#
loop_
_entity.id
_entity.type
_entity.pdbx_description
1 polymer ?
#
loop_
_entity_poly.entity_id
_entity_poly.type
_entity_poly.pdbx_seq_one_letter_code
_entity_poly.pdbx_strand_id
1 'polypeptide(L)'
;MSQIRQLKTKEMQTFKNLFDHLWNNASNYKIIKRIDFVFDSYVEHSLKEGERERRRNVDPIELIQIEQDTHIPIQMDRFWSSCKNKEMLQSAAATSFIEKAKMANFTTVLSGTITGDSRDAKIVMNKEVCSDVRTFVEEADGRIVMHLFHAVQSGITCLIVLSNDTDVVVLLLRYIFQLFSNGLQELWIKINSYQSMKT
;
A
#
# COMPACT_ATOMS: atom_id res chain seq x y z
N MET A 1 2.25 -4.76 1.27
CA MET A 1 3.49 -5.30 0.63
C MET A 1 3.24 -6.34 -0.46
N SER A 2 2.08 -6.99 -0.50
CA SER A 2 1.74 -8.07 -1.45
C SER A 2 1.90 -7.67 -2.93
N GLN A 3 1.43 -6.48 -3.32
CA GLN A 3 1.58 -5.94 -4.69
C GLN A 3 3.05 -5.88 -5.14
N ILE A 4 3.96 -5.38 -4.28
CA ILE A 4 5.38 -5.20 -4.62
C ILE A 4 6.09 -6.54 -4.82
N ARG A 5 5.76 -7.54 -3.99
CA ARG A 5 6.37 -8.88 -4.05
C ARG A 5 6.14 -9.60 -5.36
N GLN A 6 5.08 -9.26 -6.08
CA GLN A 6 4.68 -9.92 -7.32
C GLN A 6 5.05 -9.11 -8.56
N LEU A 7 5.60 -7.90 -8.41
CA LEU A 7 6.16 -7.16 -9.54
C LEU A 7 7.43 -7.86 -10.04
N LYS A 8 7.63 -7.85 -11.37
CA LYS A 8 8.93 -8.21 -11.96
C LYS A 8 9.95 -7.12 -11.62
N THR A 9 10.48 -7.14 -10.41
CA THR A 9 11.53 -6.20 -9.97
C THR A 9 12.81 -6.36 -10.78
N LYS A 10 12.98 -7.46 -11.53
CA LYS A 10 14.11 -7.69 -12.44
C LYS A 10 14.27 -6.59 -13.52
N GLU A 11 13.20 -5.90 -13.89
CA GLU A 11 13.24 -4.79 -14.85
C GLU A 11 13.43 -3.42 -14.17
N MET A 12 13.35 -3.36 -12.84
CA MET A 12 13.46 -2.14 -12.04
C MET A 12 14.82 -2.09 -11.36
N GLN A 13 15.65 -1.11 -11.72
CA GLN A 13 17.00 -1.02 -11.19
C GLN A 13 17.04 -0.46 -9.77
N THR A 14 16.19 0.53 -9.46
CA THR A 14 16.19 1.24 -8.19
C THR A 14 14.80 1.31 -7.55
N PHE A 15 14.74 1.60 -6.25
CA PHE A 15 13.48 1.82 -5.55
C PHE A 15 12.68 3.00 -6.12
N LYS A 16 13.34 4.01 -6.71
CA LYS A 16 12.67 5.07 -7.47
C LYS A 16 11.85 4.50 -8.62
N ASN A 17 12.41 3.58 -9.42
CA ASN A 17 11.68 2.96 -10.51
C ASN A 17 10.44 2.20 -10.01
N LEU A 18 10.58 1.53 -8.86
CA LEU A 18 9.48 0.85 -8.21
C LEU A 18 8.38 1.82 -7.76
N PHE A 19 8.72 2.89 -7.06
CA PHE A 19 7.73 3.86 -6.57
C PHE A 19 7.06 4.61 -7.73
N ASP A 20 7.82 4.97 -8.77
CA ASP A 20 7.29 5.55 -10.00
C ASP A 20 6.28 4.60 -10.66
N HIS A 21 6.61 3.31 -10.75
CA HIS A 21 5.70 2.31 -11.30
C HIS A 21 4.41 2.16 -10.48
N LEU A 22 4.50 2.08 -9.14
CA LEU A 22 3.35 1.98 -8.26
C LEU A 22 2.45 3.21 -8.36
N TRP A 23 3.04 4.40 -8.35
CA TRP A 23 2.32 5.65 -8.52
C TRP A 23 1.59 5.68 -9.85
N ASN A 24 2.30 5.41 -10.96
CA ASN A 24 1.72 5.45 -12.29
C ASN A 24 0.62 4.40 -12.47
N ASN A 25 0.78 3.19 -11.92
CA ASN A 25 -0.28 2.17 -11.98
C ASN A 25 -1.54 2.59 -11.21
N ALA A 26 -1.40 3.37 -10.13
CA ALA A 26 -2.53 3.93 -9.38
C ALA A 26 -3.13 5.17 -10.05
N SER A 27 -2.32 6.01 -10.70
CA SER A 27 -2.73 7.29 -11.29
C SER A 27 -3.14 7.22 -12.76
N ASN A 28 -2.95 6.08 -13.44
CA ASN A 28 -3.25 5.91 -14.86
C ASN A 28 -4.72 5.56 -15.13
N TYR A 29 -5.63 6.43 -14.67
CA TYR A 29 -7.07 6.35 -14.96
C TYR A 29 -7.58 7.72 -15.41
N LYS A 30 -8.58 7.75 -16.30
CA LYS A 30 -9.03 8.97 -16.98
C LYS A 30 -9.49 10.08 -16.02
N ILE A 31 -10.17 9.72 -14.95
CA ILE A 31 -10.72 10.66 -13.97
C ILE A 31 -10.44 10.08 -12.58
N ILE A 32 -9.56 10.75 -11.83
CA ILE A 32 -9.21 10.37 -10.46
C ILE A 32 -9.52 11.55 -9.56
N LYS A 33 -10.34 11.31 -8.54
CA LYS A 33 -10.59 12.29 -7.47
C LYS A 33 -9.70 12.03 -6.25
N ARG A 34 -9.31 10.77 -6.05
CA ARG A 34 -8.66 10.29 -4.83
C ARG A 34 -7.87 9.00 -5.08
N ILE A 35 -6.70 8.88 -4.45
CA ILE A 35 -5.89 7.65 -4.39
C ILE A 35 -5.52 7.38 -2.93
N ASP A 36 -5.69 6.13 -2.48
CA ASP A 36 -5.35 5.69 -1.14
C ASP A 36 -4.26 4.61 -1.22
N PHE A 37 -3.05 4.92 -0.78
CA PHE A 37 -1.99 3.94 -0.59
C PHE A 37 -2.05 3.41 0.84
N VAL A 38 -2.40 2.12 0.96
CA VAL A 38 -2.61 1.47 2.25
C VAL A 38 -1.50 0.45 2.49
N PHE A 39 -0.81 0.60 3.61
CA PHE A 39 0.28 -0.27 4.04
C PHE A 39 -0.07 -1.00 5.33
N ASP A 40 0.62 -2.12 5.57
CA ASP A 40 0.67 -2.74 6.88
C ASP A 40 1.42 -1.80 7.86
N SER A 41 1.10 -1.88 9.13
CA SER A 41 1.90 -1.30 10.20
C SER A 41 2.82 -2.37 10.79
N TYR A 42 4.11 -2.05 10.83
CA TYR A 42 5.16 -2.85 11.43
C TYR A 42 5.56 -2.26 12.78
N VAL A 43 4.89 -2.65 13.87
CA VAL A 43 5.14 -2.06 15.19
C VAL A 43 5.85 -3.06 16.09
N GLU A 44 6.80 -2.58 16.88
CA GLU A 44 7.49 -3.36 17.91
C GLU A 44 6.46 -3.99 18.87
N HIS A 45 6.66 -5.26 19.23
CA HIS A 45 5.76 -6.06 20.07
C HIS A 45 4.35 -6.30 19.50
N SER A 46 4.18 -6.24 18.17
CA SER A 46 2.92 -6.65 17.56
C SER A 46 2.57 -8.10 17.91
N LEU A 47 1.28 -8.41 18.05
CA LEU A 47 0.78 -9.79 18.23
C LEU A 47 1.22 -10.72 17.07
N LYS A 48 1.62 -10.15 15.94
CA LYS A 48 2.09 -10.86 14.74
C LYS A 48 3.58 -11.13 14.71
N GLU A 49 4.37 -10.62 15.66
CA GLU A 49 5.81 -10.80 15.68
C GLU A 49 6.20 -12.28 15.73
N GLY A 50 5.57 -13.05 16.64
CA GLY A 50 5.79 -14.49 16.76
C GLY A 50 5.42 -15.28 15.49
N GLU A 51 4.31 -14.94 14.82
CA GLU A 51 3.93 -15.61 13.57
C GLU A 51 4.83 -15.20 12.40
N ARG A 52 5.33 -13.95 12.38
CA ARG A 52 6.30 -13.47 11.39
C ARG A 52 7.64 -14.19 11.55
N GLU A 53 8.10 -14.39 12.78
CA GLU A 53 9.30 -15.17 13.08
C GLU A 53 9.12 -16.64 12.71
N ARG A 54 7.99 -17.26 13.04
CA ARG A 54 7.70 -18.65 12.67
C ARG A 54 7.70 -18.89 11.16
N ARG A 55 7.31 -17.87 10.37
CA ARG A 55 7.33 -17.91 8.89
C ARG A 55 8.68 -17.55 8.28
N ARG A 56 9.69 -17.14 9.07
CA ARG A 56 11.04 -16.90 8.56
C ARG A 56 11.65 -18.24 8.16
N ASN A 57 11.69 -18.48 6.86
CA ASN A 57 12.31 -19.66 6.28
C ASN A 57 13.74 -19.39 5.78
N VAL A 58 14.19 -18.12 5.76
CA VAL A 58 15.48 -17.71 5.23
C VAL A 58 16.05 -16.57 6.08
N ASP A 59 17.37 -16.57 6.26
CA ASP A 59 18.07 -15.50 6.96
C ASP A 59 17.95 -14.15 6.22
N PRO A 60 17.60 -13.06 6.91
CA PRO A 60 17.46 -11.76 6.29
C PRO A 60 18.78 -11.21 5.76
N ILE A 61 18.69 -10.47 4.66
CA ILE A 61 19.66 -9.41 4.36
C ILE A 61 19.06 -8.11 4.87
N GLU A 62 19.80 -7.34 5.65
CA GLU A 62 19.34 -6.02 6.10
C GLU A 62 20.09 -4.96 5.33
N LEU A 63 19.35 -4.04 4.73
CA LEU A 63 19.95 -2.85 4.16
C LEU A 63 20.24 -1.85 5.29
N ILE A 64 21.29 -1.05 5.12
CA ILE A 64 21.59 0.03 6.07
C ILE A 64 20.53 1.14 5.94
N GLN A 65 20.15 1.45 4.69
CA GLN A 65 19.19 2.48 4.36
C GLN A 65 18.53 2.16 3.00
N ILE A 66 17.31 2.66 2.80
CA ILE A 66 16.60 2.61 1.52
C ILE A 66 16.35 4.05 1.06
N GLU A 67 17.09 4.46 0.04
CA GLU A 67 16.90 5.73 -0.67
C GLU A 67 16.31 5.49 -2.06
N GLN A 68 15.95 6.57 -2.77
CA GLN A 68 15.35 6.47 -4.10
C GLN A 68 16.29 5.82 -5.13
N ASP A 69 17.58 6.13 -5.08
CA ASP A 69 18.62 5.60 -5.96
C ASP A 69 19.15 4.22 -5.53
N THR A 70 18.79 3.76 -4.33
CA THR A 70 19.19 2.45 -3.83
C THR A 70 18.71 1.35 -4.77
N HIS A 71 19.63 0.47 -5.16
CA HIS A 71 19.33 -0.66 -6.03
C HIS A 71 18.40 -1.68 -5.37
N ILE A 72 17.46 -2.21 -6.14
CA ILE A 72 16.60 -3.28 -5.65
C ILE A 72 17.45 -4.53 -5.42
N PRO A 73 17.40 -5.16 -4.23
CA PRO A 73 18.17 -6.36 -3.95
C PRO A 73 17.83 -7.50 -4.91
N ILE A 74 18.86 -8.21 -5.38
CA ILE A 74 18.67 -9.41 -6.20
C ILE A 74 17.99 -10.52 -5.38
N GLN A 75 18.35 -10.66 -4.10
CA GLN A 75 17.81 -11.67 -3.19
C GLN A 75 16.56 -11.16 -2.47
N MET A 76 15.49 -10.88 -3.24
CA MET A 76 14.26 -10.30 -2.70
C MET A 76 13.63 -11.13 -1.58
N ASP A 77 13.68 -12.46 -1.63
CA ASP A 77 13.10 -13.30 -0.56
C ASP A 77 13.76 -13.07 0.79
N ARG A 78 15.09 -12.86 0.81
CA ARG A 78 15.83 -12.51 2.02
C ARG A 78 15.54 -11.09 2.45
N PHE A 79 15.45 -10.16 1.51
CA PHE A 79 15.06 -8.78 1.79
C PHE A 79 13.68 -8.72 2.48
N TRP A 80 12.71 -9.49 1.99
CA TRP A 80 11.35 -9.57 2.52
C TRP A 80 11.22 -10.27 3.86
N SER A 81 12.26 -10.96 4.34
CA SER A 81 12.23 -11.60 5.66
C SER A 81 12.54 -10.61 6.80
N SER A 82 13.26 -9.51 6.53
CA SER A 82 13.53 -8.45 7.51
C SER A 82 12.32 -7.52 7.67
N CYS A 83 11.88 -7.31 8.92
CA CYS A 83 10.86 -6.30 9.24
C CYS A 83 11.41 -4.88 9.02
N LYS A 84 12.66 -4.64 9.43
CA LYS A 84 13.35 -3.36 9.25
C LYS A 84 13.39 -2.92 7.79
N ASN A 85 13.68 -3.84 6.86
CA ASN A 85 13.62 -3.54 5.43
C ASN A 85 12.23 -3.09 4.97
N LYS A 86 11.17 -3.71 5.50
CA LYS A 86 9.79 -3.37 5.13
C LYS A 86 9.41 -1.98 5.63
N GLU A 87 9.80 -1.67 6.86
CA GLU A 87 9.62 -0.34 7.47
C GLU A 87 10.35 0.73 6.68
N MET A 88 11.64 0.52 6.38
CA MET A 88 12.42 1.45 5.56
C MET A 88 11.82 1.61 4.16
N LEU A 89 11.38 0.52 3.53
CA LEU A 89 10.77 0.57 2.20
C LEU A 89 9.48 1.38 2.22
N GLN A 90 8.65 1.18 3.25
CA GLN A 90 7.39 1.90 3.42
C GLN A 90 7.64 3.39 3.68
N SER A 91 8.63 3.74 4.51
CA SER A 91 9.02 5.12 4.77
C SER A 91 9.52 5.81 3.50
N ALA A 92 10.39 5.15 2.73
CA ALA A 92 10.90 5.65 1.45
C ALA A 92 9.77 5.84 0.41
N ALA A 93 8.84 4.87 0.32
CA ALA A 93 7.66 4.96 -0.53
C ALA A 93 6.75 6.12 -0.13
N ALA A 94 6.49 6.29 1.16
CA ALA A 94 5.67 7.37 1.68
C ALA A 94 6.24 8.74 1.32
N THR A 95 7.53 8.95 1.55
CA THR A 95 8.22 10.20 1.15
C THR A 95 8.09 10.46 -0.34
N SER A 96 8.31 9.43 -1.18
CA SER A 96 8.15 9.56 -2.64
C SER A 96 6.73 9.93 -3.05
N PHE A 97 5.71 9.29 -2.45
CA PHE A 97 4.31 9.54 -2.77
C PHE A 97 3.82 10.90 -2.26
N ILE A 98 4.33 11.38 -1.13
CA ILE A 98 4.05 12.75 -0.63
C ILE A 98 4.53 13.78 -1.65
N GLU A 99 5.77 13.67 -2.13
CA GLU A 99 6.31 14.63 -3.12
C GLU A 99 5.49 14.64 -4.41
N LYS A 100 5.05 13.46 -4.88
CA LYS A 100 4.17 13.36 -6.06
C LYS A 100 2.77 13.92 -5.80
N ALA A 101 2.22 13.69 -4.61
CA ALA A 101 0.92 14.21 -4.21
C ALA A 101 0.87 15.74 -4.19
N LYS A 102 1.98 16.41 -3.86
CA LYS A 102 2.08 17.89 -3.92
C LYS A 102 1.87 18.47 -5.32
N MET A 103 2.08 17.66 -6.36
CA MET A 103 1.92 18.04 -7.77
C MET A 103 0.64 17.46 -8.40
N ALA A 104 -0.12 16.66 -7.66
CA ALA A 104 -1.32 15.99 -8.15
C ALA A 104 -2.57 16.86 -7.99
N ASN A 105 -3.48 16.81 -8.96
CA ASN A 105 -4.78 17.48 -8.91
C ASN A 105 -5.88 16.62 -8.26
N PHE A 106 -5.49 15.69 -7.40
CA PHE A 106 -6.40 14.76 -6.72
C PHE A 106 -5.92 14.54 -5.28
N THR A 107 -6.85 14.06 -4.44
CA THR A 107 -6.53 13.75 -3.04
C THR A 107 -5.65 12.51 -2.96
N THR A 108 -4.54 12.57 -2.22
CA THR A 108 -3.74 11.37 -1.94
C THR A 108 -3.82 11.04 -0.46
N VAL A 109 -4.09 9.79 -0.11
CA VAL A 109 -4.13 9.33 1.27
C VAL A 109 -3.08 8.24 1.46
N LEU A 110 -2.28 8.37 2.51
CA LEU A 110 -1.28 7.37 2.91
C LEU A 110 -1.69 6.77 4.25
N SER A 111 -1.75 5.46 4.36
CA SER A 111 -2.19 4.78 5.58
C SER A 111 -1.23 3.70 6.02
N GLY A 112 -1.05 3.58 7.34
CA GLY A 112 -0.20 2.55 7.95
C GLY A 112 1.27 2.95 8.07
N THR A 113 1.67 4.11 7.52
CA THR A 113 3.01 4.68 7.64
C THR A 113 3.34 5.02 9.08
N ILE A 114 4.37 4.38 9.64
CA ILE A 114 4.87 4.70 10.97
C ILE A 114 5.83 5.87 10.82
N THR A 115 5.43 7.03 11.33
CA THR A 115 6.32 8.15 11.56
C THR A 115 6.04 8.64 12.98
N GLY A 116 6.98 8.45 13.90
CA GLY A 116 6.73 8.64 15.33
C GLY A 116 5.76 7.61 15.90
N ASP A 117 5.10 7.94 17.01
CA ASP A 117 4.27 7.00 17.80
C ASP A 117 2.88 6.69 17.20
N SER A 118 2.50 7.31 16.08
CA SER A 118 1.13 7.20 15.53
C SER A 118 1.05 6.24 14.34
N ARG A 119 0.04 5.35 14.34
CA ARG A 119 -0.31 4.41 13.25
C ARG A 119 -1.40 4.97 12.31
N ASP A 120 -1.43 6.29 12.17
CA ASP A 120 -2.54 7.04 11.58
C ASP A 120 -2.46 7.08 10.04
N ALA A 121 -3.62 7.24 9.39
CA ALA A 121 -3.63 7.60 7.99
C ALA A 121 -3.43 9.12 7.86
N LYS A 122 -2.50 9.49 6.99
CA LYS A 122 -2.22 10.86 6.61
C LYS A 122 -2.94 11.13 5.30
N ILE A 123 -3.93 12.01 5.36
CA ILE A 123 -4.47 12.60 4.14
C ILE A 123 -3.50 13.68 3.70
N VAL A 124 -3.07 13.66 2.45
CA VAL A 124 -2.25 14.71 1.85
C VAL A 124 -3.07 15.38 0.77
N MET A 125 -3.46 16.63 1.03
CA MET A 125 -4.12 17.48 0.07
C MET A 125 -3.39 18.82 0.02
N ASN A 126 -3.08 19.31 -1.19
CA ASN A 126 -2.46 20.63 -1.38
C ASN A 126 -1.25 20.90 -0.48
N LYS A 127 -0.38 19.89 -0.29
CA LYS A 127 0.87 19.93 0.49
C LYS A 127 0.71 19.88 2.02
N GLU A 128 -0.48 19.67 2.55
CA GLU A 128 -0.71 19.61 4.01
C GLU A 128 -1.22 18.23 4.45
N VAL A 129 -0.76 17.81 5.63
CA VAL A 129 -1.17 16.56 6.27
C VAL A 129 -2.44 16.82 7.08
N CYS A 130 -3.53 16.13 6.73
CA CYS A 130 -4.81 16.15 7.41
C CYS A 130 -5.03 14.81 8.16
N SER A 131 -5.59 14.89 9.36
CA SER A 131 -5.63 13.81 10.37
C SER A 131 -6.90 12.97 10.38
N ASP A 132 -7.74 13.03 9.34
CA ASP A 132 -9.15 12.63 9.46
C ASP A 132 -9.41 11.11 9.46
N VAL A 133 -8.38 10.26 9.36
CA VAL A 133 -8.55 8.80 9.43
C VAL A 133 -7.53 8.16 10.37
N ARG A 134 -7.98 7.85 11.60
CA ARG A 134 -7.19 7.07 12.58
C ARG A 134 -7.66 5.63 12.62
N THR A 135 -6.73 4.68 12.68
CA THR A 135 -7.06 3.26 12.83
C THR A 135 -5.96 2.48 13.54
N PHE A 136 -6.39 1.58 14.43
CA PHE A 136 -5.53 0.63 15.14
C PHE A 136 -5.34 -0.69 14.39
N VAL A 137 -6.06 -0.90 13.27
CA VAL A 137 -5.94 -2.10 12.45
C VAL A 137 -4.53 -2.17 11.88
N GLU A 138 -3.75 -3.20 12.17
CA GLU A 138 -2.35 -3.27 11.71
C GLU A 138 -2.25 -3.63 10.22
N GLU A 139 -3.21 -4.37 9.69
CA GLU A 139 -3.11 -4.99 8.37
C GLU A 139 -3.72 -4.12 7.27
N ALA A 140 -3.07 -4.10 6.11
CA ALA A 140 -3.53 -3.32 4.97
C ALA A 140 -4.90 -3.76 4.47
N ASP A 141 -5.21 -5.06 4.52
CA ASP A 141 -6.48 -5.63 4.06
C ASP A 141 -7.69 -5.12 4.86
N GLY A 142 -7.61 -5.11 6.19
CA GLY A 142 -8.63 -4.53 7.06
C GLY A 142 -8.70 -3.01 6.92
N ARG A 143 -7.55 -2.33 6.78
CA ARG A 143 -7.51 -0.88 6.54
C ARG A 143 -8.22 -0.50 5.24
N ILE A 144 -8.02 -1.27 4.16
CA ILE A 144 -8.67 -1.01 2.86
C ILE A 144 -10.18 -0.84 3.05
N VAL A 145 -10.84 -1.69 3.84
CA VAL A 145 -12.29 -1.59 4.10
C VAL A 145 -12.66 -0.21 4.66
N MET A 146 -11.92 0.30 5.65
CA MET A 146 -12.19 1.61 6.24
C MET A 146 -12.00 2.74 5.21
N HIS A 147 -10.96 2.65 4.40
CA HIS A 147 -10.69 3.62 3.34
C HIS A 147 -11.81 3.64 2.28
N LEU A 148 -12.39 2.49 1.94
CA LEU A 148 -13.53 2.41 1.02
C LEU A 148 -14.75 3.12 1.59
N PHE A 149 -15.14 2.85 2.84
CA PHE A 149 -16.26 3.53 3.47
C PHE A 149 -16.05 5.04 3.55
N HIS A 150 -14.86 5.47 3.97
CA HIS A 150 -14.53 6.89 4.06
C HIS A 150 -14.56 7.57 2.68
N ALA A 151 -14.09 6.90 1.61
CA ALA A 151 -14.19 7.42 0.25
C ALA A 151 -15.67 7.55 -0.20
N VAL A 152 -16.50 6.55 0.07
CA VAL A 152 -17.95 6.60 -0.23
C VAL A 152 -18.63 7.74 0.52
N GLN A 153 -18.36 7.90 1.82
CA GLN A 153 -18.86 9.02 2.63
C GLN A 153 -18.41 10.39 2.12
N SER A 154 -17.24 10.44 1.47
CA SER A 154 -16.73 11.65 0.79
C SER A 154 -17.37 11.89 -0.59
N GLY A 155 -18.38 11.10 -0.98
CA GLY A 155 -19.09 11.22 -2.25
C GLY A 155 -18.45 10.51 -3.44
N ILE A 156 -17.51 9.58 -3.21
CA ILE A 156 -16.95 8.74 -4.27
C ILE A 156 -17.92 7.60 -4.60
N THR A 157 -18.36 7.54 -5.85
CA THR A 157 -19.35 6.54 -6.33
C THR A 157 -18.73 5.39 -7.12
N CYS A 158 -17.48 5.51 -7.57
CA CYS A 158 -16.77 4.45 -8.28
C CYS A 158 -15.42 4.22 -7.59
N LEU A 159 -15.16 2.98 -7.17
CA LEU A 159 -13.94 2.58 -6.50
C LEU A 159 -13.22 1.49 -7.28
N ILE A 160 -11.89 1.62 -7.35
CA ILE A 160 -10.99 0.64 -7.95
C ILE A 160 -10.01 0.18 -6.86
N VAL A 161 -10.06 -1.10 -6.51
CA VAL A 161 -9.15 -1.71 -5.53
C VAL A 161 -8.03 -2.43 -6.25
N LEU A 162 -6.80 -2.03 -5.96
CA LEU A 162 -5.58 -2.65 -6.49
C LEU A 162 -4.96 -3.54 -5.41
N SER A 163 -5.34 -4.81 -5.36
CA SER A 163 -4.79 -5.78 -4.42
C SER A 163 -4.63 -7.15 -5.04
N ASN A 164 -3.50 -7.81 -4.74
CA ASN A 164 -3.28 -9.22 -5.08
C ASN A 164 -3.49 -10.12 -3.85
N ASP A 165 -3.90 -9.52 -2.73
CA ASP A 165 -4.21 -10.25 -1.52
C ASP A 165 -5.63 -10.80 -1.59
N THR A 166 -5.78 -12.12 -1.42
CA THR A 166 -7.08 -12.79 -1.45
C THR A 166 -7.95 -12.38 -0.27
N ASP A 167 -7.35 -12.01 0.87
CA ASP A 167 -8.10 -11.61 2.06
C ASP A 167 -8.85 -10.30 1.79
N VAL A 168 -8.29 -9.42 0.95
CA VAL A 168 -8.99 -8.23 0.44
C VAL A 168 -10.23 -8.61 -0.36
N VAL A 169 -10.16 -9.60 -1.26
CA VAL A 169 -11.31 -10.04 -2.07
C VAL A 169 -12.45 -10.51 -1.16
N VAL A 170 -12.13 -11.32 -0.14
CA VAL A 170 -13.10 -11.83 0.83
C VAL A 170 -13.73 -10.69 1.62
N LEU A 171 -12.94 -9.73 2.07
CA LEU A 171 -13.45 -8.54 2.75
C LEU A 171 -14.36 -7.70 1.85
N LEU A 172 -13.99 -7.50 0.58
CA LEU A 172 -14.86 -6.78 -0.36
C LEU A 172 -16.21 -7.49 -0.52
N LEU A 173 -16.22 -8.81 -0.71
CA LEU A 173 -17.45 -9.59 -0.82
C LEU A 173 -18.32 -9.47 0.44
N ARG A 174 -17.70 -9.43 1.63
CA ARG A 174 -18.41 -9.23 2.89
C ARG A 174 -19.09 -7.85 2.98
N TYR A 175 -18.42 -6.79 2.53
CA TYR A 175 -18.86 -5.40 2.74
C TYR A 175 -19.56 -4.78 1.52
N ILE A 176 -19.63 -5.47 0.38
CA ILE A 176 -20.11 -4.90 -0.89
C ILE A 176 -21.52 -4.31 -0.80
N PHE A 177 -22.47 -5.02 -0.18
CA PHE A 177 -23.85 -4.54 -0.04
C PHE A 177 -23.95 -3.30 0.85
N GLN A 178 -23.11 -3.21 1.89
CA GLN A 178 -23.05 -2.03 2.75
C GLN A 178 -22.48 -0.84 1.98
N LEU A 179 -21.41 -1.04 1.19
CA LEU A 179 -20.85 0.03 0.35
C LEU A 179 -21.89 0.56 -0.65
N PHE A 180 -22.61 -0.32 -1.35
CA PHE A 180 -23.70 0.08 -2.26
C PHE A 180 -24.82 0.85 -1.54
N SER A 181 -25.22 0.38 -0.34
CA SER A 181 -26.23 1.06 0.47
C SER A 181 -25.79 2.45 0.94
N ASN A 182 -24.49 2.72 1.00
CA ASN A 182 -23.92 4.01 1.39
C ASN A 182 -23.65 4.94 0.19
N GLY A 183 -24.04 4.55 -1.03
CA GLY A 183 -23.94 5.41 -2.22
C GLY A 183 -22.84 5.03 -3.21
N LEU A 184 -22.12 3.92 -2.98
CA LEU A 184 -21.27 3.34 -4.03
C LEU A 184 -22.15 2.89 -5.21
N GLN A 185 -21.66 3.05 -6.44
CA GLN A 185 -22.33 2.64 -7.68
C GLN A 185 -21.52 1.60 -8.44
N GLU A 186 -20.19 1.64 -8.32
CA GLU A 186 -19.30 0.68 -8.98
C GLU A 186 -18.13 0.31 -8.07
N LEU A 187 -17.82 -0.99 -8.01
CA LEU A 187 -16.65 -1.53 -7.35
C LEU A 187 -15.88 -2.43 -8.31
N TRP A 188 -14.65 -2.06 -8.61
CA TRP A 188 -13.75 -2.84 -9.45
C TRP A 188 -12.58 -3.34 -8.61
N ILE A 189 -12.15 -4.57 -8.85
CA ILE A 189 -10.92 -5.11 -8.29
C ILE A 189 -9.97 -5.48 -9.42
N LYS A 190 -8.77 -4.93 -9.39
CA LYS A 190 -7.68 -5.34 -10.27
C LYS A 190 -6.77 -6.28 -9.50
N ILE A 191 -6.88 -7.56 -9.84
CA ILE A 191 -5.94 -8.60 -9.40
C ILE A 191 -4.92 -8.73 -10.52
N ASN A 192 -3.63 -8.50 -10.23
CA ASN A 192 -2.60 -8.76 -11.23
C ASN A 192 -2.52 -10.28 -11.45
N SER A 193 -3.02 -10.74 -12.60
CA SER A 193 -2.84 -12.12 -13.04
C SER A 193 -1.40 -12.28 -13.55
N TYR A 194 -0.70 -13.30 -13.07
CA TYR A 194 0.57 -13.73 -13.63
C TYR A 194 0.38 -14.03 -15.13
N GLN A 195 0.94 -13.22 -16.01
CA GLN A 195 1.38 -13.76 -17.29
C GLN A 195 2.67 -14.52 -17.03
N SER A 196 2.54 -15.83 -16.82
CA SER A 196 3.62 -16.77 -17.13
C SER A 196 3.94 -16.60 -18.61
N MET A 197 4.93 -15.77 -18.92
CA MET A 197 5.67 -15.97 -20.16
C MET A 197 6.45 -17.26 -19.95
N LYS A 198 5.82 -18.36 -20.36
CA LYS A 198 6.52 -19.61 -20.65
C LYS A 198 7.56 -19.34 -21.74
N THR A 199 8.67 -20.05 -21.57
CA THR A 199 9.84 -20.24 -22.46
C THR A 199 10.75 -19.05 -22.66
#